data_AF-A0A1M2VAP5-F1
#
_entry.id   AF-A0A1M2VAP5-F1
#
_cell.length_a   1.000
_cell.length_b   1.000
_cell.length_c   1.000
_cell.angle_alpha   90.00
_cell.angle_beta   90.00
_cell.angle_gamma   90.00
#
_symmetry.space_group_name_H-M   'P 1'
#
loop_
_entity.id
_entity.type
_entity.pdbx_description
1 polymer ?
#
loop_
_entity_poly.entity_id
_entity_poly.type
_entity_poly.pdbx_seq_one_letter_code
_entity_poly.pdbx_strand_id
1 'polypeptide(L)'
;MSELDIVHVFEYLTRQLIQKWGKHHGEPLEASIVLYPRVFPVGTAHKDYITCTVDHAPEFDYDPALETTPTDYIPDPHDVAKSEGEDFARYLKPLGTGELIVKARGKEIMFAAGRHAIRVDFGIEGHMAILRTADYKKIVAQDCPGNNADETEATPIRSFIVPPDLIVPDARKLSSEQQSLAIFAAVVGTHHTLVMVDHIRLLRIHVMSLSRSWTQADLTPGSQLWAKLWSANHGPDWIYECAAAQEALDRWRDRILSVRQPAAPLRKGNEGPSKPALEPSLIDVMCDTQEAFSGIGRHTAHDLCHELAICPSIPPAVLCAEKEMYSTLRDGIPVYVSQYASALYRTRCLSVPNLNSPLAYNYKSDTNYLHQYLKVYCKSSVRMTRDEYNKFARRGLFDPAHTIGAPYVPAEHQLIDVEYTDVPVYQYSLQPGDPIYTVIVAQQPENWRYSGAKRVVAKDVREDGFSTTIGPASFHMFKQNQHDWKAKGKPGRKAIVRTGKPGRPARATPKIGHLRKRILSDKALSESTDSATASMEGVAEEQQHTTQDVEPPSKRRRTARTSGVLSTDRVTRSRSKLHLFVGSSA
;
A
#
# COMPACT_ATOMS: atom_id res chain seq x y z
N MET A 1 -2.83 1.20 3.96
CA MET A 1 -4.12 1.61 3.36
C MET A 1 -4.18 0.89 2.03
N SER A 2 -5.18 0.04 1.81
CA SER A 2 -5.30 -0.66 0.53
C SER A 2 -5.94 0.30 -0.48
N GLU A 3 -5.07 0.97 -1.20
CA GLU A 3 -5.40 1.92 -2.25
C GLU A 3 -5.48 1.20 -3.60
N LEU A 4 -5.81 1.92 -4.67
CA LEU A 4 -5.94 1.34 -6.01
C LEU A 4 -4.70 0.56 -6.46
N ASP A 5 -3.51 0.95 -6.03
CA ASP A 5 -2.26 0.28 -6.39
C ASP A 5 -2.13 -1.11 -5.76
N ILE A 6 -2.87 -1.41 -4.70
CA ILE A 6 -2.90 -2.71 -4.03
C ILE A 6 -4.07 -3.55 -4.54
N VAL A 7 -5.25 -2.96 -4.66
CA VAL A 7 -6.48 -3.69 -5.02
C VAL A 7 -6.42 -4.19 -6.48
N HIS A 8 -5.92 -3.37 -7.41
CA HIS A 8 -5.69 -3.78 -8.80
C HIS A 8 -4.58 -4.82 -8.94
N VAL A 9 -3.64 -4.86 -7.99
CA VAL A 9 -2.64 -5.94 -7.91
C VAL A 9 -3.29 -7.27 -7.58
N PHE A 10 -4.19 -7.29 -6.61
CA PHE A 10 -4.92 -8.52 -6.24
C PHE A 10 -5.77 -9.04 -7.40
N GLU A 11 -6.47 -8.14 -8.10
CA GLU A 11 -7.21 -8.51 -9.31
C GLU A 11 -6.26 -9.12 -10.35
N TYR A 12 -5.13 -8.47 -10.64
CA TYR A 12 -4.17 -8.96 -11.62
C TYR A 12 -3.61 -10.34 -11.25
N LEU A 13 -3.18 -10.54 -10.01
CA LEU A 13 -2.63 -11.81 -9.54
C LEU A 13 -3.67 -12.94 -9.63
N THR A 14 -4.92 -12.64 -9.30
CA THR A 14 -6.04 -13.59 -9.39
C THR A 14 -6.35 -13.93 -10.85
N ARG A 15 -6.42 -12.94 -11.74
CA ARG A 15 -6.59 -13.17 -13.19
C ARG A 15 -5.45 -13.99 -13.79
N GLN A 16 -4.21 -13.75 -13.35
CA GLN A 16 -3.06 -14.54 -13.77
C GLN A 16 -3.17 -16.00 -13.30
N LEU A 17 -3.69 -16.24 -12.10
CA LEU A 17 -3.97 -17.58 -11.60
C LEU A 17 -5.04 -18.28 -12.46
N ILE A 18 -6.19 -17.63 -12.70
CA ILE A 18 -7.28 -18.14 -13.55
C ILE A 18 -6.76 -18.47 -14.96
N GLN A 19 -6.01 -17.55 -15.58
CA GLN A 19 -5.47 -17.75 -16.93
C GLN A 19 -4.49 -18.94 -16.99
N LYS A 20 -3.59 -19.05 -16.02
CA LYS A 20 -2.64 -20.17 -15.94
C LYS A 20 -3.36 -21.49 -15.74
N TRP A 21 -4.37 -21.50 -14.86
CA TRP A 21 -5.20 -22.66 -14.62
C TRP A 21 -5.87 -23.15 -15.91
N GLY A 22 -6.62 -22.29 -16.59
CA GLY A 22 -7.28 -22.63 -17.85
C GLY A 22 -6.32 -23.13 -18.93
N LYS A 23 -5.11 -22.56 -18.99
CA LYS A 23 -4.06 -23.03 -19.91
C LYS A 23 -3.53 -24.44 -19.56
N HIS A 24 -3.44 -24.78 -18.28
CA HIS A 24 -2.88 -26.05 -17.82
C HIS A 24 -3.90 -27.18 -17.77
N HIS A 25 -5.15 -26.87 -17.42
CA HIS A 25 -6.19 -27.86 -17.16
C HIS A 25 -7.29 -27.89 -18.23
N GLY A 26 -7.42 -26.86 -19.05
CA GLY A 26 -8.45 -26.79 -20.10
C GLY A 26 -9.86 -26.50 -19.59
N GLU A 27 -9.99 -26.15 -18.31
CA GLU A 27 -11.27 -25.89 -17.63
C GLU A 27 -11.20 -24.58 -16.82
N PRO A 28 -12.35 -23.97 -16.48
CA PRO A 28 -12.40 -22.81 -15.58
C PRO A 28 -11.83 -23.14 -14.19
N LEU A 29 -11.27 -22.14 -13.51
CA LEU A 29 -10.83 -22.31 -12.13
C LEU A 29 -12.06 -22.25 -11.21
N GLU A 30 -12.53 -23.40 -10.75
CA GLU A 30 -13.61 -23.44 -9.77
C GLU A 30 -13.11 -23.18 -8.34
N ALA A 31 -13.90 -22.45 -7.57
CA ALA A 31 -13.66 -22.19 -6.16
C ALA A 31 -14.97 -22.07 -5.37
N SER A 32 -14.86 -22.06 -4.04
CA SER A 32 -15.93 -21.75 -3.09
C SER A 32 -15.47 -20.68 -2.12
N ILE A 33 -16.41 -19.92 -1.55
CA ILE A 33 -16.11 -18.89 -0.54
C ILE A 33 -16.23 -19.51 0.85
N VAL A 34 -15.30 -19.16 1.74
CA VAL A 34 -15.31 -19.57 3.16
C VAL A 34 -15.07 -18.33 4.02
N LEU A 35 -15.87 -18.15 5.07
CA LEU A 35 -15.73 -17.08 6.06
C LEU A 35 -15.18 -17.65 7.37
N TYR A 36 -14.43 -16.83 8.12
CA TYR A 36 -13.87 -17.19 9.43
C TYR A 36 -14.23 -16.16 10.51
N PRO A 37 -15.49 -16.08 10.96
CA PRO A 37 -15.93 -15.11 11.96
C PRO A 37 -15.15 -15.13 13.28
N ARG A 38 -14.54 -16.26 13.66
CA ARG A 38 -13.67 -16.36 14.83
C ARG A 38 -12.51 -15.37 14.83
N VAL A 39 -12.12 -14.87 13.65
CA VAL A 39 -11.04 -13.89 13.46
C VAL A 39 -11.57 -12.46 13.52
N PHE A 40 -12.88 -12.24 13.50
CA PHE A 40 -13.43 -10.89 13.50
C PHE A 40 -13.17 -10.23 14.86
N PRO A 41 -12.79 -8.93 14.88
CA PRO A 41 -12.60 -8.18 16.12
C PRO A 41 -13.89 -8.19 16.94
N VAL A 42 -13.73 -8.13 18.27
CA VAL A 42 -14.86 -7.91 19.18
C VAL A 42 -15.06 -6.40 19.31
N GLY A 43 -16.29 -5.93 19.16
CA GLY A 43 -16.68 -4.56 19.53
C GLY A 43 -16.18 -4.18 20.92
N THR A 44 -15.84 -2.91 21.12
CA THR A 44 -15.66 -2.35 22.46
C THR A 44 -16.97 -1.73 22.93
N ALA A 45 -17.11 -1.46 24.23
CA ALA A 45 -18.28 -0.75 24.78
C ALA A 45 -18.56 0.61 24.10
N HIS A 46 -17.55 1.21 23.47
CA HIS A 46 -17.65 2.52 22.83
C HIS A 46 -17.71 2.47 21.30
N LYS A 47 -17.38 1.32 20.70
CA LYS A 47 -17.30 1.18 19.25
C LYS A 47 -17.60 -0.24 18.84
N ASP A 48 -18.69 -0.39 18.12
CA ASP A 48 -19.00 -1.62 17.42
C ASP A 48 -18.11 -1.76 16.18
N TYR A 49 -17.62 -2.98 15.94
CA TYR A 49 -16.74 -3.31 14.82
C TYR A 49 -17.46 -4.22 13.83
N ILE A 50 -18.11 -3.61 12.85
CA ILE A 50 -18.78 -4.35 11.79
C ILE A 50 -17.75 -4.84 10.77
N THR A 51 -17.54 -6.16 10.78
CA THR A 51 -16.56 -6.81 9.89
C THR A 51 -17.22 -7.45 8.68
N CYS A 52 -18.37 -8.09 8.85
CA CYS A 52 -19.08 -8.78 7.79
C CYS A 52 -20.52 -8.30 7.74
N THR A 53 -21.00 -7.96 6.55
CA THR A 53 -22.39 -7.59 6.29
C THR A 53 -22.93 -8.42 5.15
N VAL A 54 -24.26 -8.51 5.03
CA VAL A 54 -24.94 -9.27 3.99
C VAL A 54 -25.88 -8.33 3.23
N ASP A 55 -25.86 -8.41 1.91
CA ASP A 55 -26.79 -7.65 1.08
C ASP A 55 -28.18 -8.33 1.05
N HIS A 56 -29.21 -7.51 1.20
CA HIS A 56 -30.63 -7.92 1.19
C HIS A 56 -31.42 -7.20 0.10
N ALA A 57 -30.76 -6.51 -0.83
CA ALA A 57 -31.42 -5.92 -1.98
C ALA A 57 -32.10 -7.01 -2.83
N PRO A 58 -33.23 -6.71 -3.49
CA PRO A 58 -34.02 -7.71 -4.22
C PRO A 58 -33.25 -8.45 -5.33
N GLU A 59 -32.15 -7.88 -5.83
CA GLU A 59 -31.31 -8.51 -6.83
C GLU A 59 -30.42 -9.62 -6.25
N PHE A 60 -30.20 -9.64 -4.94
CA PHE A 60 -29.41 -10.65 -4.22
C PHE A 60 -30.36 -11.65 -3.54
N ASP A 61 -31.06 -12.40 -4.39
CA ASP A 61 -32.22 -13.24 -4.10
C ASP A 61 -31.89 -14.67 -3.64
N TYR A 62 -30.74 -14.88 -3.00
CA TYR A 62 -30.31 -16.21 -2.56
C TYR A 62 -31.22 -16.81 -1.49
N ASP A 63 -31.67 -18.05 -1.73
CA ASP A 63 -32.35 -18.90 -0.75
C ASP A 63 -31.37 -19.95 -0.18
N PRO A 64 -31.16 -20.00 1.16
CA PRO A 64 -30.35 -21.03 1.81
C PRO A 64 -30.73 -22.47 1.48
N ALA A 65 -31.97 -22.75 1.08
CA ALA A 65 -32.44 -24.06 0.65
C ALA A 65 -31.80 -24.54 -0.66
N LEU A 66 -31.20 -23.64 -1.45
CA LEU A 66 -30.50 -23.98 -2.69
C LEU A 66 -29.18 -24.73 -2.46
N GLU A 67 -28.65 -24.70 -1.24
CA GLU A 67 -27.41 -25.37 -0.86
C GLU A 67 -27.57 -26.07 0.49
N THR A 68 -27.85 -27.37 0.44
CA THR A 68 -28.04 -28.18 1.64
C THR A 68 -26.71 -28.37 2.37
N THR A 69 -26.71 -28.12 3.68
CA THR A 69 -25.58 -28.45 4.54
C THR A 69 -25.38 -29.98 4.57
N PRO A 70 -24.17 -30.50 4.32
CA PRO A 70 -23.90 -31.92 4.48
C PRO A 70 -24.24 -32.40 5.90
N THR A 71 -24.84 -33.57 6.03
CA THR A 71 -25.33 -34.09 7.32
C THR A 71 -24.22 -34.35 8.33
N ASP A 72 -23.00 -34.57 7.85
CA ASP A 72 -21.78 -34.80 8.63
C ASP A 72 -20.94 -33.52 8.86
N TYR A 73 -21.39 -32.37 8.34
CA TYR A 73 -20.68 -31.12 8.53
C TYR A 73 -20.84 -30.61 9.96
N ILE A 74 -19.71 -30.37 10.62
CA ILE A 74 -19.64 -29.79 11.95
C ILE A 74 -18.99 -28.40 11.82
N PRO A 75 -19.74 -27.31 12.03
CA PRO A 75 -19.15 -25.97 12.02
C PRO A 75 -18.22 -25.79 13.22
N ASP A 76 -17.22 -24.92 13.07
CA ASP A 76 -16.31 -24.60 14.16
C ASP A 76 -17.07 -23.85 15.28
N PRO A 77 -16.93 -24.27 16.55
CA PRO A 77 -17.69 -23.66 17.65
C PRO A 77 -17.38 -22.18 17.84
N HIS A 78 -16.17 -21.71 17.52
CA HIS A 78 -15.82 -20.29 17.62
C HIS A 78 -16.46 -19.47 16.51
N ASP A 79 -16.55 -20.03 15.29
CA ASP A 79 -17.23 -19.37 14.18
C ASP A 79 -18.74 -19.29 14.46
N VAL A 80 -19.36 -20.36 14.98
CA VAL A 80 -20.78 -20.38 15.38
C VAL A 80 -21.05 -19.33 16.44
N ALA A 81 -20.28 -19.32 17.53
CA ALA A 81 -20.45 -18.35 18.62
C ALA A 81 -20.32 -16.90 18.13
N LYS A 82 -19.46 -16.63 17.14
CA LYS A 82 -19.29 -15.30 16.56
C LYS A 82 -20.37 -14.89 15.56
N SER A 83 -21.16 -15.85 15.09
CA SER A 83 -22.24 -15.60 14.13
C SER A 83 -23.63 -15.60 14.74
N GLU A 84 -23.76 -15.83 16.05
CA GLU A 84 -25.06 -15.91 16.71
C GLU A 84 -25.81 -14.58 16.56
N GLY A 85 -26.99 -14.63 15.93
CA GLY A 85 -27.81 -13.45 15.66
C GLY A 85 -27.36 -12.62 14.44
N GLU A 86 -26.29 -13.01 13.77
CA GLU A 86 -25.74 -12.29 12.61
C GLU A 86 -26.27 -12.83 11.28
N ASP A 87 -26.55 -11.93 10.33
CA ASP A 87 -27.08 -12.32 9.01
C ASP A 87 -26.16 -13.27 8.25
N PHE A 88 -24.84 -13.19 8.49
CA PHE A 88 -23.86 -14.02 7.81
C PHE A 88 -23.78 -15.45 8.36
N ALA A 89 -24.49 -15.79 9.45
CA ALA A 89 -24.51 -17.14 10.03
C ALA A 89 -24.93 -18.22 9.03
N ARG A 90 -25.83 -17.87 8.09
CA ARG A 90 -26.31 -18.76 7.03
C ARG A 90 -25.22 -19.23 6.05
N TYR A 91 -24.06 -18.58 6.05
CA TYR A 91 -22.91 -18.92 5.22
C TYR A 91 -21.86 -19.78 5.95
N LEU A 92 -22.09 -20.14 7.22
CA LEU A 92 -21.21 -21.04 7.98
C LEU A 92 -21.50 -22.51 7.67
N LYS A 93 -21.40 -22.83 6.38
CA LYS A 93 -21.55 -24.16 5.81
C LYS A 93 -20.69 -24.27 4.54
N PRO A 94 -20.42 -25.48 4.04
CA PRO A 94 -19.81 -25.64 2.73
C PRO A 94 -20.69 -24.98 1.66
N LEU A 95 -20.15 -23.97 0.97
CA LEU A 95 -20.84 -23.27 -0.11
C LEU A 95 -20.51 -23.93 -1.46
N GLY A 96 -21.44 -23.84 -2.41
CA GLY A 96 -21.29 -24.40 -3.74
C GLY A 96 -20.11 -23.82 -4.50
N THR A 97 -19.45 -24.66 -5.29
CA THR A 97 -18.36 -24.23 -6.16
C THR A 97 -18.88 -23.60 -7.45
N GLY A 98 -18.06 -22.75 -8.05
CA GLY A 98 -18.26 -22.29 -9.42
C GLY A 98 -17.04 -21.52 -9.92
N GLU A 99 -17.10 -21.07 -11.16
CA GLU A 99 -16.02 -20.30 -11.78
C GLU A 99 -15.62 -19.09 -10.92
N LEU A 100 -14.34 -18.99 -10.60
CA LEU A 100 -13.77 -17.85 -9.89
C LEU A 100 -13.70 -16.64 -10.82
N ILE A 101 -14.39 -15.58 -10.43
CA ILE A 101 -14.40 -14.29 -11.11
C ILE A 101 -13.95 -13.21 -10.12
N VAL A 102 -13.21 -12.22 -10.61
CA VAL A 102 -12.67 -11.14 -9.78
C VAL A 102 -12.75 -9.79 -10.49
N LYS A 103 -13.02 -8.74 -9.73
CA LYS A 103 -12.96 -7.36 -10.23
C LYS A 103 -12.60 -6.37 -9.13
N ALA A 104 -11.73 -5.41 -9.42
CA ALA A 104 -11.42 -4.29 -8.53
C ALA A 104 -12.17 -3.02 -8.97
N ARG A 105 -12.54 -2.17 -8.00
CA ARG A 105 -13.03 -0.81 -8.22
C ARG A 105 -12.65 0.06 -7.03
N GLY A 106 -11.86 1.11 -7.26
CA GLY A 106 -11.43 2.01 -6.18
C GLY A 106 -10.61 1.28 -5.11
N LYS A 107 -11.09 1.30 -3.85
CA LYS A 107 -10.46 0.62 -2.69
C LYS A 107 -11.08 -0.75 -2.38
N GLU A 108 -11.99 -1.22 -3.22
CA GLU A 108 -12.73 -2.45 -3.02
C GLU A 108 -12.41 -3.48 -4.11
N ILE A 109 -12.36 -4.75 -3.74
CA ILE A 109 -12.30 -5.87 -4.68
C ILE A 109 -13.47 -6.80 -4.44
N MET A 110 -14.00 -7.37 -5.52
CA MET A 110 -15.02 -8.39 -5.47
C MET A 110 -14.46 -9.72 -5.97
N PHE A 111 -14.70 -10.77 -5.19
CA PHE A 111 -14.48 -12.16 -5.61
C PHE A 111 -15.83 -12.86 -5.65
N ALA A 112 -16.12 -13.53 -6.76
CA ALA A 112 -17.34 -14.28 -6.95
C ALA A 112 -17.02 -15.73 -7.33
N ALA A 113 -17.74 -16.68 -6.74
CA ALA A 113 -17.63 -18.09 -7.06
C ALA A 113 -18.93 -18.81 -6.67
N GLY A 114 -19.44 -19.67 -7.57
CA GLY A 114 -20.74 -20.30 -7.37
C GLY A 114 -21.85 -19.25 -7.24
N ARG A 115 -22.69 -19.36 -6.22
CA ARG A 115 -23.82 -18.44 -5.93
C ARG A 115 -23.43 -17.21 -5.13
N HIS A 116 -22.19 -17.14 -4.66
CA HIS A 116 -21.76 -16.15 -3.68
C HIS A 116 -20.68 -15.24 -4.23
N ALA A 117 -20.69 -14.02 -3.74
CA ALA A 117 -19.61 -13.08 -3.91
C ALA A 117 -19.33 -12.34 -2.60
N ILE A 118 -18.07 -11.98 -2.42
CA ILE A 118 -17.63 -11.11 -1.35
C ILE A 118 -16.99 -9.87 -1.95
N ARG A 119 -17.46 -8.69 -1.51
CA ARG A 119 -16.72 -7.44 -1.66
C ARG A 119 -15.85 -7.25 -0.42
N VAL A 120 -14.60 -6.90 -0.64
CA VAL A 120 -13.58 -6.76 0.41
C VAL A 120 -12.96 -5.37 0.34
N ASP A 121 -13.03 -4.65 1.45
CA ASP A 121 -12.21 -3.47 1.76
C ASP A 121 -11.13 -3.92 2.74
N PHE A 122 -9.86 -3.85 2.32
CA PHE A 122 -8.74 -4.34 3.11
C PHE A 122 -8.26 -3.37 4.20
N GLY A 123 -8.88 -2.20 4.36
CA GLY A 123 -8.50 -1.25 5.41
C GLY A 123 -7.05 -0.78 5.28
N ILE A 124 -6.28 -0.84 6.39
CA ILE A 124 -4.91 -0.33 6.43
C ILE A 124 -3.86 -1.42 6.14
N GLU A 125 -3.97 -2.58 6.77
CA GLU A 125 -2.98 -3.68 6.70
C GLU A 125 -3.54 -4.97 6.08
N GLY A 126 -4.79 -4.96 5.63
CA GLY A 126 -5.37 -6.12 4.98
C GLY A 126 -4.65 -6.43 3.67
N HIS A 127 -4.45 -7.73 3.42
CA HIS A 127 -3.73 -8.23 2.26
C HIS A 127 -4.33 -9.51 1.72
N MET A 128 -3.96 -9.87 0.49
CA MET A 128 -4.32 -11.15 -0.12
C MET A 128 -3.07 -12.00 -0.40
N ALA A 129 -3.11 -13.28 -0.03
CA ALA A 129 -2.09 -14.25 -0.42
C ALA A 129 -2.69 -15.36 -1.29
N ILE A 130 -1.90 -15.90 -2.22
CA ILE A 130 -2.25 -17.12 -2.96
C ILE A 130 -1.43 -18.27 -2.39
N LEU A 131 -2.12 -19.23 -1.77
CA LEU A 131 -1.52 -20.42 -1.16
C LEU A 131 -1.86 -21.66 -1.98
N ARG A 132 -1.07 -22.73 -1.83
CA ARG A 132 -1.56 -24.05 -2.22
C ARG A 132 -2.70 -24.43 -1.29
N THR A 133 -3.77 -25.03 -1.82
CA THR A 133 -4.93 -25.44 -1.01
C THR A 133 -4.53 -26.36 0.14
N ALA A 134 -3.54 -27.24 -0.07
CA ALA A 134 -2.99 -28.10 0.97
C ALA A 134 -2.32 -27.31 2.12
N ASP A 135 -1.59 -26.24 1.81
CA ASP A 135 -0.94 -25.40 2.82
C ASP A 135 -1.95 -24.57 3.59
N TYR A 136 -2.95 -24.02 2.88
CA TYR A 136 -4.10 -23.36 3.50
C TYR A 136 -4.81 -24.27 4.50
N LYS A 137 -5.13 -25.51 4.12
CA LYS A 137 -5.78 -26.49 5.01
C LYS A 137 -4.95 -26.77 6.26
N LYS A 138 -3.63 -26.85 6.16
CA LYS A 138 -2.72 -27.00 7.32
C LYS A 138 -2.74 -25.79 8.26
N ILE A 139 -2.87 -24.58 7.71
CA ILE A 139 -2.94 -23.33 8.48
C ILE A 139 -4.25 -23.29 9.27
N VAL A 140 -5.39 -23.42 8.60
CA VAL A 140 -6.71 -23.27 9.25
C VAL A 140 -7.05 -24.40 10.21
N ALA A 141 -6.36 -25.54 10.12
CA ALA A 141 -6.44 -26.61 11.10
C ALA A 141 -5.72 -26.30 12.43
N GLN A 142 -4.89 -25.26 12.49
CA GLN A 142 -4.12 -24.87 13.67
C GLN A 142 -4.61 -23.52 14.23
N ASP A 143 -5.84 -23.54 14.72
CA ASP A 143 -6.48 -22.41 15.40
C ASP A 143 -5.77 -22.07 16.73
N CYS A 144 -5.57 -20.78 17.00
CA CYS A 144 -4.94 -20.28 18.22
C CYS A 144 -5.57 -18.97 18.71
N PRO A 145 -5.40 -18.60 19.99
CA PRO A 145 -5.73 -17.25 20.46
C PRO A 145 -4.97 -16.17 19.69
N GLY A 146 -5.50 -14.95 19.70
CA GLY A 146 -4.89 -13.79 19.04
C GLY A 146 -3.62 -13.30 19.75
N ASN A 147 -2.89 -12.39 19.11
CA ASN A 147 -1.62 -11.88 19.63
C ASN A 147 -1.81 -10.66 20.56
N ASN A 148 -2.76 -10.73 21.50
CA ASN A 148 -2.91 -9.71 22.54
C ASN A 148 -2.12 -10.12 23.78
N ALA A 149 -1.48 -9.16 24.44
CA ALA A 149 -0.76 -9.39 25.69
C ALA A 149 -1.72 -9.80 26.83
N ASP A 150 -2.98 -9.36 26.77
CA ASP A 150 -4.05 -9.82 27.66
C ASP A 150 -4.69 -11.10 27.10
N GLU A 151 -4.52 -12.22 27.81
CA GLU A 151 -5.08 -13.52 27.43
C GLU A 151 -6.62 -13.49 27.36
N THR A 152 -7.27 -12.66 28.18
CA THR A 152 -8.74 -12.54 28.21
C THR A 152 -9.28 -11.83 26.97
N GLU A 153 -8.52 -10.87 26.43
CA GLU A 153 -8.82 -10.20 25.16
C GLU A 153 -8.34 -11.02 23.95
N ALA A 154 -7.28 -11.81 24.10
CA ALA A 154 -6.73 -12.67 23.05
C ALA A 154 -7.60 -13.89 22.74
N THR A 155 -8.19 -14.50 23.78
CA THR A 155 -9.00 -15.71 23.66
C THR A 155 -10.20 -15.59 22.70
N PRO A 156 -11.03 -14.52 22.78
CA PRO A 156 -12.20 -14.36 21.91
C PRO A 156 -11.86 -13.96 20.47
N ILE A 157 -10.61 -13.60 20.19
CA ILE A 157 -10.16 -13.14 18.88
C ILE A 157 -9.13 -14.15 18.35
N ARG A 158 -9.55 -15.07 17.47
CA ARG A 158 -8.69 -16.16 17.01
C ARG A 158 -7.75 -15.75 15.89
N SER A 159 -6.73 -16.57 15.67
CA SER A 159 -5.77 -16.54 14.57
C SER A 159 -5.42 -17.99 14.16
N PHE A 160 -4.63 -18.14 13.10
CA PHE A 160 -4.15 -19.43 12.62
C PHE A 160 -2.63 -19.50 12.62
N ILE A 161 -2.07 -20.55 13.18
CA ILE A 161 -0.62 -20.77 13.19
C ILE A 161 -0.10 -21.01 11.77
N VAL A 162 1.02 -20.38 11.44
CA VAL A 162 1.77 -20.64 10.20
C VAL A 162 2.63 -21.90 10.39
N PRO A 163 2.43 -22.95 9.58
CA PRO A 163 3.28 -24.14 9.58
C PRO A 163 4.77 -23.80 9.38
N PRO A 164 5.71 -24.46 10.09
CA PRO A 164 7.13 -24.16 9.99
C PRO A 164 7.73 -24.28 8.58
N ASP A 165 7.16 -25.13 7.71
CA ASP A 165 7.58 -25.29 6.31
C ASP A 165 7.23 -24.09 5.43
N LEU A 166 6.31 -23.22 5.88
CA LEU A 166 5.95 -21.98 5.22
C LEU A 166 6.72 -20.77 5.77
N ILE A 167 7.43 -20.92 6.89
CA ILE A 167 8.25 -19.87 7.47
C ILE A 167 9.61 -19.85 6.76
N VAL A 168 10.04 -18.67 6.31
CA VAL A 168 11.34 -18.51 5.66
C VAL A 168 12.46 -18.82 6.67
N PRO A 169 13.43 -19.70 6.35
CA PRO A 169 14.56 -19.96 7.24
C PRO A 169 15.33 -18.67 7.54
N ASP A 170 15.75 -18.48 8.79
CA ASP A 170 16.39 -17.25 9.26
C ASP A 170 15.54 -15.99 9.05
N ALA A 171 14.22 -16.14 8.88
CA ALA A 171 13.29 -15.03 9.07
C ALA A 171 13.55 -14.42 10.45
N ARG A 172 13.41 -13.10 10.52
CA ARG A 172 13.59 -12.38 11.77
C ARG A 172 12.63 -12.94 12.82
N LYS A 173 13.20 -13.44 13.92
CA LYS A 173 12.43 -13.75 15.13
C LYS A 173 12.04 -12.42 15.77
N LEU A 174 10.85 -11.91 15.42
CA LEU A 174 10.33 -10.66 15.97
C LEU A 174 9.96 -10.81 17.45
N SER A 175 9.55 -12.03 17.85
CA SER A 175 9.37 -12.46 19.23
C SER A 175 9.73 -13.95 19.33
N SER A 176 9.78 -14.50 20.54
CA SER A 176 9.83 -15.95 20.79
C SER A 176 8.54 -16.68 20.38
N GLU A 177 7.58 -15.98 19.77
CA GLU A 177 6.23 -16.46 19.50
C GLU A 177 6.12 -17.08 18.11
N GLN A 178 5.15 -17.98 18.01
CA GLN A 178 4.76 -18.66 16.79
C GLN A 178 4.13 -17.65 15.81
N GLN A 179 4.53 -17.68 14.54
CA GLN A 179 3.91 -16.83 13.52
C GLN A 179 2.44 -17.24 13.32
N SER A 180 1.55 -16.26 13.24
CA SER A 180 0.12 -16.47 13.06
C SER A 180 -0.47 -15.55 11.97
N LEU A 181 -1.57 -15.98 11.35
CA LEU A 181 -2.34 -15.24 10.36
C LEU A 181 -3.78 -15.08 10.84
N ALA A 182 -4.30 -13.86 10.73
CA ALA A 182 -5.71 -13.58 10.90
C ALA A 182 -6.38 -13.66 9.51
N ILE A 183 -6.86 -14.85 9.13
CA ILE A 183 -7.58 -15.07 7.84
C ILE A 183 -9.06 -14.78 8.07
N PHE A 184 -9.61 -13.78 7.39
CA PHE A 184 -11.02 -13.37 7.52
C PHE A 184 -11.93 -14.15 6.59
N ALA A 185 -11.44 -14.39 5.37
CA ALA A 185 -12.12 -15.14 4.35
C ALA A 185 -11.12 -15.84 3.44
N ALA A 186 -11.60 -16.84 2.71
CA ALA A 186 -10.84 -17.52 1.68
C ALA A 186 -11.70 -17.84 0.46
N VAL A 187 -11.09 -17.81 -0.70
CA VAL A 187 -11.63 -18.35 -1.95
C VAL A 187 -10.87 -19.64 -2.24
N VAL A 188 -11.51 -20.77 -1.94
CA VAL A 188 -10.90 -22.10 -1.89
C VAL A 188 -11.15 -22.83 -3.20
N GLY A 189 -10.12 -22.92 -4.03
CA GLY A 189 -10.11 -23.77 -5.23
C GLY A 189 -9.43 -25.12 -4.98
N THR A 190 -9.38 -25.95 -6.03
CA THR A 190 -8.84 -27.32 -5.95
C THR A 190 -7.37 -27.37 -5.55
N HIS A 191 -6.51 -26.56 -6.19
CA HIS A 191 -5.07 -26.53 -5.93
C HIS A 191 -4.56 -25.24 -5.31
N HIS A 192 -5.28 -24.14 -5.49
CA HIS A 192 -4.91 -22.83 -5.00
C HIS A 192 -6.05 -22.23 -4.18
N THR A 193 -5.69 -21.59 -3.07
CA THR A 193 -6.61 -20.83 -2.23
C THR A 193 -6.12 -19.39 -2.16
N LEU A 194 -7.02 -18.45 -2.38
CA LEU A 194 -6.77 -17.04 -2.09
C LEU A 194 -7.23 -16.79 -0.66
N VAL A 195 -6.35 -16.26 0.19
CA VAL A 195 -6.68 -15.92 1.58
C VAL A 195 -6.67 -14.41 1.75
N MET A 196 -7.70 -13.88 2.41
CA MET A 196 -7.82 -12.49 2.81
C MET A 196 -7.38 -12.39 4.27
N VAL A 197 -6.24 -11.75 4.51
CA VAL A 197 -5.62 -11.67 5.84
C VAL A 197 -5.57 -10.23 6.31
N ASP A 198 -5.72 -10.00 7.62
CA ASP A 198 -5.49 -8.68 8.20
C ASP A 198 -5.02 -8.75 9.65
N HIS A 199 -3.80 -8.30 9.91
CA HIS A 199 -3.20 -8.34 11.24
C HIS A 199 -3.85 -7.36 12.22
N ILE A 200 -4.32 -6.20 11.75
CA ILE A 200 -4.93 -5.17 12.61
C ILE A 200 -6.46 -5.26 12.65
N ARG A 201 -7.03 -6.18 11.87
CA ARG A 201 -8.45 -6.53 11.89
C ARG A 201 -9.39 -5.36 11.53
N LEU A 202 -9.02 -4.57 10.53
CA LEU A 202 -9.83 -3.49 9.94
C LEU A 202 -10.44 -3.86 8.58
N LEU A 203 -10.13 -5.04 8.05
CA LEU A 203 -10.73 -5.61 6.84
C LEU A 203 -12.24 -5.74 7.01
N ARG A 204 -12.98 -5.32 5.99
CA ARG A 204 -14.44 -5.39 5.92
C ARG A 204 -14.88 -6.25 4.73
N ILE A 205 -15.87 -7.09 4.97
CA ILE A 205 -16.47 -8.02 4.02
C ILE A 205 -17.95 -7.66 3.85
N HIS A 206 -18.41 -7.69 2.61
CA HIS A 206 -19.82 -7.58 2.28
C HIS A 206 -20.21 -8.74 1.35
N VAL A 207 -21.14 -9.58 1.81
CA VAL A 207 -21.58 -10.80 1.13
C VAL A 207 -22.78 -10.48 0.25
N MET A 208 -22.69 -10.80 -1.04
CA MET A 208 -23.77 -10.71 -2.02
C MET A 208 -24.02 -12.11 -2.59
N SER A 209 -25.26 -12.54 -2.70
CA SER A 209 -25.58 -13.91 -3.16
C SER A 209 -26.75 -13.91 -4.12
N LEU A 210 -26.68 -14.73 -5.16
CA LEU A 210 -27.71 -14.85 -6.20
C LEU A 210 -28.39 -16.23 -6.14
N SER A 211 -29.63 -16.30 -6.61
CA SER A 211 -30.37 -17.55 -6.87
C SER A 211 -29.82 -18.36 -8.06
N ARG A 212 -28.78 -17.85 -8.74
CA ARG A 212 -27.99 -18.53 -9.79
C ARG A 212 -26.49 -18.34 -9.52
N SER A 213 -25.66 -19.02 -10.30
CA SER A 213 -24.21 -18.76 -10.24
C SER A 213 -23.86 -17.38 -10.80
N TRP A 214 -22.82 -16.77 -10.23
CA TRP A 214 -22.18 -15.58 -10.76
C TRP A 214 -21.50 -15.86 -12.09
N THR A 215 -21.49 -14.85 -12.96
CA THR A 215 -20.86 -14.89 -14.27
C THR A 215 -19.99 -13.65 -14.50
N GLN A 216 -19.04 -13.72 -15.42
CA GLN A 216 -18.19 -12.57 -15.75
C GLN A 216 -19.01 -11.36 -16.24
N ALA A 217 -20.16 -11.60 -16.87
CA ALA A 217 -21.07 -10.54 -17.33
C ALA A 217 -21.62 -9.71 -16.16
N ASP A 218 -21.84 -10.33 -14.99
CA ASP A 218 -22.34 -9.64 -13.80
C ASP A 218 -21.33 -8.60 -13.28
N LEU A 219 -20.04 -8.91 -13.35
CA LEU A 219 -18.94 -8.07 -12.88
C LEU A 219 -18.35 -7.15 -13.97
N THR A 220 -19.04 -7.00 -15.10
CA THR A 220 -18.59 -6.13 -16.19
C THR A 220 -19.14 -4.71 -16.00
N PRO A 221 -18.32 -3.64 -16.15
CA PRO A 221 -18.81 -2.26 -16.13
C PRO A 221 -20.00 -2.06 -17.07
N GLY A 222 -21.08 -1.47 -16.54
CA GLY A 222 -22.33 -1.27 -17.27
C GLY A 222 -23.33 -2.43 -17.20
N SER A 223 -23.01 -3.54 -16.51
CA SER A 223 -24.00 -4.58 -16.20
C SER A 223 -25.11 -4.05 -15.28
N GLN A 224 -26.25 -4.75 -15.24
CA GLN A 224 -27.37 -4.39 -14.36
C GLN A 224 -26.98 -4.36 -12.89
N LEU A 225 -26.07 -5.24 -12.46
CA LEU A 225 -25.62 -5.33 -11.07
C LEU A 225 -24.49 -4.34 -10.77
N TRP A 226 -23.75 -3.88 -11.77
CA TRP A 226 -22.48 -3.16 -11.61
C TRP A 226 -22.53 -2.04 -10.56
N ALA A 227 -23.52 -1.15 -10.63
CA ALA A 227 -23.64 -0.02 -9.70
C ALA A 227 -23.95 -0.45 -8.25
N LYS A 228 -24.52 -1.63 -8.06
CA LYS A 228 -24.92 -2.20 -6.75
C LYS A 228 -23.82 -3.03 -6.11
N LEU A 229 -22.81 -3.45 -6.89
CA LEU A 229 -21.73 -4.29 -6.38
C LEU A 229 -20.84 -3.55 -5.37
N TRP A 230 -20.80 -2.22 -5.41
CA TRP A 230 -19.81 -1.39 -4.70
C TRP A 230 -20.45 -0.56 -3.60
N SER A 231 -19.66 -0.13 -2.62
CA SER A 231 -20.16 0.77 -1.57
C SER A 231 -20.68 2.07 -2.18
N ALA A 232 -21.79 2.59 -1.63
CA ALA A 232 -22.45 3.79 -2.16
C ALA A 232 -21.55 5.05 -2.18
N ASN A 233 -20.54 5.10 -1.30
CA ASN A 233 -19.57 6.18 -1.23
C ASN A 233 -18.39 6.02 -2.22
N HIS A 234 -18.36 4.97 -3.04
CA HIS A 234 -17.31 4.73 -4.03
C HIS A 234 -17.75 5.13 -5.43
N GLY A 235 -17.03 6.08 -6.01
CA GLY A 235 -17.22 6.54 -7.38
C GLY A 235 -16.68 5.57 -8.42
N PRO A 236 -16.85 5.91 -9.72
CA PRO A 236 -16.29 5.16 -10.82
C PRO A 236 -14.76 4.99 -10.71
N ASP A 237 -14.26 3.84 -11.13
CA ASP A 237 -12.83 3.53 -11.10
C ASP A 237 -12.05 4.31 -12.16
N TRP A 238 -10.94 4.93 -11.76
CA TRP A 238 -10.12 5.75 -12.67
C TRP A 238 -9.38 4.94 -13.75
N ILE A 239 -9.30 3.61 -13.63
CA ILE A 239 -8.63 2.73 -14.61
C ILE A 239 -9.65 2.12 -15.57
N TYR A 240 -10.74 1.54 -15.06
CA TYR A 240 -11.74 0.85 -15.89
C TYR A 240 -12.91 1.71 -16.32
N GLU A 241 -13.20 2.82 -15.64
CA GLU A 241 -14.35 3.71 -15.86
C GLU A 241 -13.92 5.18 -16.02
N CYS A 242 -12.74 5.41 -16.61
CA CYS A 242 -12.07 6.73 -16.65
C CYS A 242 -13.00 7.89 -17.04
N ALA A 243 -13.80 7.77 -18.10
CA ALA A 243 -14.72 8.83 -18.51
C ALA A 243 -15.76 9.15 -17.42
N ALA A 244 -16.38 8.13 -16.82
CA ALA A 244 -17.33 8.32 -15.73
C ALA A 244 -16.67 8.88 -14.46
N ALA A 245 -15.41 8.52 -14.20
CA ALA A 245 -14.63 9.08 -13.09
C ALA A 245 -14.32 10.57 -13.30
N GLN A 246 -13.96 10.97 -14.53
CA GLN A 246 -13.78 12.38 -14.90
C GLN A 246 -15.08 13.17 -14.74
N GLU A 247 -16.22 12.62 -15.17
CA GLU A 247 -17.53 13.27 -14.95
C GLU A 247 -17.89 13.38 -13.46
N ALA A 248 -17.55 12.37 -12.65
CA ALA A 248 -17.74 12.42 -11.19
C ALA A 248 -16.89 13.53 -10.56
N LEU A 249 -15.66 13.71 -11.03
CA LEU A 249 -14.79 14.82 -10.63
C LEU A 249 -15.35 16.18 -11.06
N ASP A 250 -15.89 16.29 -12.28
CA ASP A 250 -16.54 17.51 -12.77
C ASP A 250 -17.75 17.88 -11.90
N ARG A 251 -18.60 16.91 -11.56
CA ARG A 251 -19.72 17.11 -10.62
C ARG A 251 -19.25 17.51 -9.23
N TRP A 252 -18.14 16.96 -8.75
CA TRP A 252 -17.55 17.37 -7.47
C TRP A 252 -17.07 18.81 -7.51
N ARG A 253 -16.38 19.21 -8.58
CA ARG A 253 -15.94 20.60 -8.81
C ARG A 253 -17.12 21.57 -8.78
N ASP A 254 -18.21 21.24 -9.49
CA ASP A 254 -19.40 22.08 -9.55
C ASP A 254 -20.01 22.30 -8.17
N ARG A 255 -20.05 21.27 -7.31
CA ARG A 255 -20.49 21.39 -5.91
C ARG A 255 -19.58 22.31 -5.08
N ILE A 256 -18.26 22.18 -5.23
CA ILE A 256 -17.31 23.05 -4.53
C ILE A 256 -17.50 24.52 -4.95
N LEU A 257 -17.71 24.77 -6.24
CA LEU A 257 -17.95 26.12 -6.76
C LEU A 257 -19.32 26.68 -6.37
N SER A 258 -20.36 25.84 -6.27
CA SER A 258 -21.70 26.28 -5.87
C SER A 258 -21.79 26.67 -4.39
N VAL A 259 -21.11 25.95 -3.50
CA VAL A 259 -21.07 26.26 -2.05
C VAL A 259 -20.38 27.61 -1.78
N ARG A 260 -19.48 28.02 -2.67
CA ARG A 260 -18.76 29.29 -2.59
C ARG A 260 -19.58 30.50 -3.08
N GLN A 261 -20.77 30.27 -3.65
CA GLN A 261 -21.69 31.39 -3.88
C GLN A 261 -22.10 31.94 -2.51
N PRO A 262 -22.02 33.26 -2.30
CA PRO A 262 -22.23 33.84 -0.97
C PRO A 262 -23.67 33.53 -0.52
N ALA A 263 -23.82 32.57 0.39
CA ALA A 263 -24.97 32.56 1.27
C ALA A 263 -24.99 33.94 1.95
N ALA A 264 -26.08 34.67 1.77
CA ALA A 264 -26.28 36.00 2.35
C ALA A 264 -25.80 36.03 3.80
N PRO A 265 -25.14 37.11 4.26
CA PRO A 265 -24.58 37.16 5.60
C PRO A 265 -25.70 36.94 6.62
N LEU A 266 -25.70 35.75 7.24
CA LEU A 266 -26.52 35.45 8.40
C LEU A 266 -26.00 36.34 9.54
N ARG A 267 -26.61 37.51 9.64
CA ARG A 267 -26.39 38.47 10.71
C ARG A 267 -26.98 37.92 12.02
N LYS A 268 -26.13 38.00 13.06
CA LYS A 268 -26.41 38.17 14.49
C LYS A 268 -26.56 36.92 15.37
N GLY A 269 -25.46 36.64 16.09
CA GLY A 269 -25.44 36.15 17.46
C GLY A 269 -24.13 36.62 18.10
N ASN A 270 -24.18 37.16 19.32
CA ASN A 270 -23.12 37.88 20.06
C ASN A 270 -21.86 37.06 20.46
N GLU A 271 -21.40 36.14 19.63
CA GLU A 271 -20.13 35.45 19.87
C GLU A 271 -19.01 36.26 19.21
N GLY A 272 -17.92 36.51 19.95
CA GLY A 272 -16.74 37.25 19.43
C GLY A 272 -16.23 36.66 18.11
N PRO A 273 -15.37 37.35 17.35
CA PRO A 273 -14.94 36.90 16.02
C PRO A 273 -14.37 35.48 16.12
N SER A 274 -15.17 34.50 15.74
CA SER A 274 -14.74 33.11 15.66
C SER A 274 -13.68 33.07 14.57
N LYS A 275 -12.50 32.55 14.91
CA LYS A 275 -11.41 32.37 13.96
C LYS A 275 -11.99 31.67 12.73
N PRO A 276 -11.82 32.21 11.50
CA PRO A 276 -12.40 31.61 10.31
C PRO A 276 -11.98 30.14 10.24
N ALA A 277 -12.95 29.26 10.02
CA ALA A 277 -12.67 27.83 9.89
C ALA A 277 -11.64 27.62 8.77
N LEU A 278 -10.55 26.92 9.08
CA LEU A 278 -9.52 26.61 8.10
C LEU A 278 -10.12 25.74 6.99
N GLU A 279 -9.89 26.11 5.73
CA GLU A 279 -10.37 25.32 4.60
C GLU A 279 -9.67 23.94 4.56
N PRO A 280 -10.39 22.84 4.25
CA PRO A 280 -9.78 21.51 4.17
C PRO A 280 -8.68 21.48 3.10
N SER A 281 -7.65 20.65 3.28
CA SER A 281 -6.63 20.48 2.26
C SER A 281 -7.11 19.59 1.11
N LEU A 282 -6.50 19.71 -0.06
CA LEU A 282 -6.76 18.81 -1.19
C LEU A 282 -6.51 17.34 -0.81
N ILE A 283 -5.42 17.03 -0.07
CA ILE A 283 -5.13 15.66 0.38
C ILE A 283 -6.26 15.09 1.23
N ASP A 284 -6.79 15.87 2.18
CA ASP A 284 -7.91 15.42 3.03
C ASP A 284 -9.12 15.07 2.14
N VAL A 285 -9.47 15.97 1.22
CA VAL A 285 -10.63 15.78 0.35
C VAL A 285 -10.46 14.61 -0.61
N MET A 286 -9.26 14.39 -1.15
CA MET A 286 -8.98 13.22 -1.99
C MET A 286 -9.08 11.90 -1.23
N CYS A 287 -8.70 11.89 0.05
CA CYS A 287 -8.81 10.70 0.88
C CYS A 287 -10.26 10.41 1.28
N ASP A 288 -11.03 11.45 1.60
CA ASP A 288 -12.38 11.32 2.18
C ASP A 288 -13.49 11.24 1.12
N THR A 289 -13.30 11.85 -0.06
CA THR A 289 -14.33 11.93 -1.11
C THR A 289 -14.13 10.85 -2.18
N GLN A 290 -14.35 9.60 -1.81
CA GLN A 290 -14.19 8.45 -2.72
C GLN A 290 -15.20 8.43 -3.88
N GLU A 291 -16.25 9.24 -3.85
CA GLU A 291 -17.16 9.47 -4.98
C GLU A 291 -16.47 10.09 -6.21
N ALA A 292 -15.46 10.94 -5.99
CA ALA A 292 -14.70 11.60 -7.06
C ALA A 292 -13.27 11.05 -7.17
N PHE A 293 -12.66 10.68 -6.05
CA PHE A 293 -11.27 10.23 -5.96
C PHE A 293 -11.17 8.74 -5.64
N SER A 294 -12.08 7.93 -6.21
CA SER A 294 -12.20 6.49 -5.97
C SER A 294 -10.84 5.79 -6.07
N GLY A 295 -10.43 5.10 -5.00
CA GLY A 295 -9.17 4.36 -4.97
C GLY A 295 -7.94 5.16 -4.58
N ILE A 296 -8.00 6.50 -4.61
CA ILE A 296 -6.91 7.37 -4.17
C ILE A 296 -6.95 7.45 -2.64
N GLY A 297 -5.83 7.13 -2.01
CA GLY A 297 -5.63 7.32 -0.58
C GLY A 297 -4.44 8.21 -0.30
N ARG A 298 -3.87 8.08 0.89
CA ARG A 298 -2.92 9.05 1.40
C ARG A 298 -1.62 9.03 0.61
N HIS A 299 -1.00 7.87 0.34
CA HIS A 299 0.29 7.89 -0.37
C HIS A 299 0.09 8.25 -1.84
N THR A 300 -0.94 7.72 -2.51
CA THR A 300 -1.22 8.05 -3.91
C THR A 300 -1.62 9.52 -4.09
N ALA A 301 -2.34 10.14 -3.15
CA ALA A 301 -2.70 11.56 -3.25
C ALA A 301 -1.48 12.48 -3.16
N HIS A 302 -0.54 12.20 -2.24
CA HIS A 302 0.70 12.97 -2.12
C HIS A 302 1.56 12.87 -3.38
N ASP A 303 1.77 11.66 -3.87
CA ASP A 303 2.58 11.40 -5.05
C ASP A 303 1.92 11.97 -6.32
N LEU A 304 0.59 11.88 -6.44
CA LEU A 304 -0.16 12.54 -7.52
C LEU A 304 0.01 14.06 -7.47
N CYS A 305 -0.14 14.68 -6.29
CA CYS A 305 0.08 16.13 -6.15
C CYS A 305 1.51 16.52 -6.56
N HIS A 306 2.51 15.70 -6.22
CA HIS A 306 3.88 15.89 -6.66
C HIS A 306 4.02 15.82 -8.20
N GLU A 307 3.51 14.76 -8.84
CA GLU A 307 3.56 14.60 -10.31
C GLU A 307 2.91 15.79 -11.04
N LEU A 308 1.82 16.31 -10.48
CA LEU A 308 1.10 17.46 -11.04
C LEU A 308 1.68 18.81 -10.64
N ALA A 309 2.69 18.85 -9.77
CA ALA A 309 3.20 20.06 -9.13
C ALA A 309 2.12 20.90 -8.44
N ILE A 310 1.12 20.25 -7.85
CA ILE A 310 0.03 20.89 -7.09
C ILE A 310 0.42 20.87 -5.61
N CYS A 311 0.19 21.97 -4.90
CA CYS A 311 0.44 21.99 -3.46
C CYS A 311 -0.59 21.09 -2.76
N PRO A 312 -0.17 20.03 -2.03
CA PRO A 312 -1.12 19.11 -1.39
C PRO A 312 -2.03 19.79 -0.36
N SER A 313 -1.59 20.91 0.22
CA SER A 313 -2.40 21.68 1.18
C SER A 313 -3.35 22.69 0.53
N ILE A 314 -3.37 22.81 -0.81
CA ILE A 314 -4.24 23.76 -1.49
C ILE A 314 -5.71 23.49 -1.15
N PRO A 315 -6.50 24.51 -0.80
CA PRO A 315 -7.92 24.31 -0.61
C PRO A 315 -8.60 23.95 -1.93
N PRO A 316 -9.50 22.95 -1.95
CA PRO A 316 -10.24 22.56 -3.14
C PRO A 316 -10.95 23.72 -3.84
N ALA A 317 -11.46 24.68 -3.07
CA ALA A 317 -12.15 25.86 -3.60
C ALA A 317 -11.22 26.75 -4.44
N VAL A 318 -9.95 26.86 -4.06
CA VAL A 318 -8.92 27.60 -4.83
C VAL A 318 -8.59 26.82 -6.11
N LEU A 319 -8.29 25.51 -5.99
CA LEU A 319 -7.98 24.66 -7.13
C LEU A 319 -9.12 24.63 -8.17
N CYS A 320 -10.38 24.48 -7.72
CA CYS A 320 -11.54 24.38 -8.60
C CYS A 320 -11.86 25.69 -9.32
N ALA A 321 -11.56 26.84 -8.70
CA ALA A 321 -11.76 28.15 -9.29
C ALA A 321 -10.76 28.45 -10.41
N GLU A 322 -9.54 27.90 -10.31
CA GLU A 322 -8.50 28.06 -11.32
C GLU A 322 -8.62 27.00 -12.43
N LYS A 323 -9.11 27.40 -13.60
CA LYS A 323 -9.42 26.49 -14.71
C LYS A 323 -8.22 25.62 -15.14
N GLU A 324 -7.03 26.20 -15.23
CA GLU A 324 -5.82 25.49 -15.67
C GLU A 324 -5.36 24.46 -14.65
N MET A 325 -5.39 24.81 -13.36
CA MET A 325 -5.03 23.89 -12.29
C MET A 325 -6.01 22.73 -12.16
N TYR A 326 -7.31 23.01 -12.29
CA TYR A 326 -8.32 21.97 -12.34
C TYR A 326 -8.14 21.05 -13.57
N SER A 327 -7.87 21.60 -14.76
CA SER A 327 -7.58 20.78 -15.95
C SER A 327 -6.37 19.89 -15.71
N THR A 328 -5.31 20.44 -15.11
CA THR A 328 -4.10 19.66 -14.74
C THR A 328 -4.44 18.49 -13.82
N LEU A 329 -5.32 18.69 -12.84
CA LEU A 329 -5.79 17.62 -11.95
C LEU A 329 -6.63 16.58 -12.72
N ARG A 330 -7.66 17.03 -13.44
CA ARG A 330 -8.62 16.19 -14.17
C ARG A 330 -7.96 15.31 -15.23
N ASP A 331 -7.01 15.87 -15.97
CA ASP A 331 -6.31 15.18 -17.04
C ASP A 331 -5.11 14.38 -16.50
N GLY A 332 -4.57 14.79 -15.35
CA GLY A 332 -3.43 14.18 -14.69
C GLY A 332 -3.74 12.88 -13.93
N ILE A 333 -4.91 12.79 -13.28
CA ILE A 333 -5.29 11.60 -12.50
C ILE A 333 -5.24 10.32 -13.36
N PRO A 334 -5.90 10.24 -14.55
CA PRO A 334 -5.87 9.02 -15.37
C PRO A 334 -4.45 8.59 -15.76
N VAL A 335 -3.60 9.56 -16.12
CA VAL A 335 -2.20 9.31 -16.48
C VAL A 335 -1.46 8.70 -15.30
N TYR A 336 -1.58 9.31 -14.12
CA TYR A 336 -0.96 8.82 -12.89
C TYR A 336 -1.43 7.41 -12.53
N VAL A 337 -2.75 7.16 -12.46
CA VAL A 337 -3.25 5.85 -11.98
C VAL A 337 -2.98 4.72 -12.97
N SER A 338 -2.86 5.02 -14.27
CA SER A 338 -2.60 4.02 -15.31
C SER A 338 -1.29 3.26 -15.11
N GLN A 339 -0.33 3.85 -14.39
CA GLN A 339 0.96 3.23 -14.10
C GLN A 339 0.78 1.90 -13.34
N TYR A 340 -0.22 1.79 -12.46
CA TYR A 340 -0.47 0.61 -11.65
C TYR A 340 -1.13 -0.54 -12.44
N ALA A 341 -1.70 -0.22 -13.61
CA ALA A 341 -2.15 -1.21 -14.58
C ALA A 341 -1.07 -1.58 -15.62
N SER A 342 0.07 -0.86 -15.64
CA SER A 342 1.10 -1.03 -16.67
C SER A 342 1.83 -2.37 -16.58
N ALA A 343 2.24 -2.90 -17.73
CA ALA A 343 3.09 -4.09 -17.80
C ALA A 343 4.42 -3.91 -17.06
N LEU A 344 4.95 -2.68 -17.05
CA LEU A 344 6.21 -2.35 -16.38
C LEU A 344 6.08 -2.49 -14.85
N TYR A 345 5.03 -1.90 -14.28
CA TYR A 345 4.72 -2.04 -12.85
C TYR A 345 4.51 -3.50 -12.48
N ARG A 346 3.64 -4.21 -13.22
CA ARG A 346 3.36 -5.63 -12.99
C ARG A 346 4.63 -6.49 -13.00
N THR A 347 5.53 -6.26 -13.96
CA THR A 347 6.79 -7.01 -14.08
C THR A 347 7.77 -6.70 -12.94
N ARG A 348 7.83 -5.44 -12.49
CA ARG A 348 8.82 -4.99 -11.49
C ARG A 348 8.37 -5.25 -10.05
N CYS A 349 7.09 -5.04 -9.77
CA CYS A 349 6.53 -5.05 -8.42
C CYS A 349 5.75 -6.32 -8.12
N LEU A 350 5.25 -7.08 -9.10
CA LEU A 350 4.39 -8.25 -8.85
C LEU A 350 5.09 -9.57 -9.17
N SER A 351 6.42 -9.59 -9.09
CA SER A 351 7.17 -10.83 -9.28
C SER A 351 6.93 -11.79 -8.11
N VAL A 352 7.06 -13.09 -8.37
CA VAL A 352 7.04 -14.10 -7.31
C VAL A 352 8.40 -14.07 -6.58
N PRO A 353 8.45 -14.20 -5.24
CA PRO A 353 9.70 -14.34 -4.51
C PRO A 353 10.47 -15.59 -4.98
N ASN A 354 11.80 -15.54 -4.91
CA ASN A 354 12.68 -16.67 -5.26
C ASN A 354 12.77 -17.72 -4.13
N LEU A 355 11.65 -18.01 -3.48
CA LEU A 355 11.54 -18.97 -2.38
C LEU A 355 10.26 -19.79 -2.58
N ASN A 356 10.25 -21.02 -2.06
CA ASN A 356 9.10 -21.92 -2.21
C ASN A 356 7.91 -21.50 -1.33
N SER A 357 8.15 -20.70 -0.27
CA SER A 357 7.08 -20.23 0.59
C SER A 357 6.29 -19.10 -0.11
N PRO A 358 4.94 -19.19 -0.17
CA PRO A 358 4.10 -18.11 -0.66
C PRO A 358 4.07 -16.90 0.28
N LEU A 359 4.57 -17.04 1.51
CA LEU A 359 4.65 -15.97 2.53
C LEU A 359 6.00 -15.25 2.52
N ALA A 360 6.90 -15.62 1.60
CA ALA A 360 8.24 -15.05 1.55
C ALA A 360 8.25 -13.55 1.19
N TYR A 361 9.03 -12.77 1.93
CA TYR A 361 9.24 -11.36 1.63
C TYR A 361 9.91 -11.14 0.27
N ASN A 362 9.25 -10.41 -0.63
CA ASN A 362 9.83 -10.09 -1.93
C ASN A 362 10.58 -8.75 -1.89
N TYR A 363 11.86 -8.81 -1.49
CA TYR A 363 12.76 -7.66 -1.46
C TYR A 363 12.84 -6.89 -2.78
N LYS A 364 12.78 -7.59 -3.93
CA LYS A 364 12.92 -6.94 -5.23
C LYS A 364 11.67 -6.12 -5.55
N SER A 365 10.49 -6.70 -5.31
CA SER A 365 9.21 -6.01 -5.44
C SER A 365 9.17 -4.77 -4.57
N ASP A 366 9.43 -4.93 -3.27
CA ASP A 366 9.43 -3.85 -2.28
C ASP A 366 10.41 -2.72 -2.65
N THR A 367 11.67 -3.06 -2.96
CA THR A 367 12.67 -2.06 -3.39
C THR A 367 12.24 -1.34 -4.67
N ASN A 368 11.68 -2.06 -5.65
CA ASN A 368 11.21 -1.43 -6.89
C ASN A 368 10.03 -0.50 -6.63
N TYR A 369 9.09 -0.90 -5.78
CA TYR A 369 7.95 -0.09 -5.40
C TYR A 369 8.40 1.22 -4.73
N LEU A 370 9.15 1.12 -3.63
CA LEU A 370 9.61 2.28 -2.85
C LEU A 370 10.50 3.25 -3.65
N HIS A 371 11.24 2.75 -4.65
CA HIS A 371 12.14 3.58 -5.45
C HIS A 371 11.46 4.21 -6.68
N GLN A 372 10.45 3.57 -7.25
CA GLN A 372 9.92 3.96 -8.56
C GLN A 372 8.47 4.42 -8.52
N TYR A 373 7.68 3.92 -7.57
CA TYR A 373 6.24 4.14 -7.48
C TYR A 373 5.81 4.84 -6.18
N LEU A 374 6.77 5.10 -5.28
CA LEU A 374 6.62 5.99 -4.13
C LEU A 374 7.53 7.21 -4.33
N LYS A 375 6.98 8.41 -4.44
CA LYS A 375 7.73 9.63 -4.81
C LYS A 375 8.11 10.47 -3.61
N VAL A 376 7.13 10.98 -2.87
CA VAL A 376 7.33 11.90 -1.74
C VAL A 376 6.76 11.36 -0.43
N TYR A 377 5.72 10.53 -0.46
CA TYR A 377 5.10 10.07 0.78
C TYR A 377 6.08 9.26 1.64
N CYS A 378 6.31 9.71 2.88
CA CYS A 378 7.29 9.13 3.82
C CYS A 378 8.69 8.92 3.22
N LYS A 379 9.17 9.86 2.40
CA LYS A 379 10.56 9.84 1.88
C LYS A 379 11.29 11.07 2.35
N SER A 380 12.59 10.98 2.58
CA SER A 380 13.41 12.15 2.96
C SER A 380 13.87 12.97 1.75
N SER A 381 13.90 12.33 0.58
CA SER A 381 14.29 12.95 -0.69
C SER A 381 13.64 12.27 -1.88
N VAL A 382 13.49 13.05 -2.96
CA VAL A 382 13.01 12.57 -4.25
C VAL A 382 13.99 13.01 -5.35
N ARG A 383 14.26 12.11 -6.29
CA ARG A 383 15.03 12.44 -7.49
C ARG A 383 14.09 13.00 -8.54
N MET A 384 14.33 14.24 -8.93
CA MET A 384 13.56 14.92 -9.97
C MET A 384 14.40 15.05 -11.23
N THR A 385 13.81 14.75 -12.37
CA THR A 385 14.37 15.08 -13.69
C THR A 385 14.44 16.60 -13.87
N ARG A 386 15.25 17.05 -14.84
CA ARG A 386 15.33 18.46 -15.23
C ARG A 386 13.95 19.09 -15.45
N ASP A 387 13.09 18.41 -16.19
CA ASP A 387 11.77 18.94 -16.57
C ASP A 387 10.83 19.02 -15.38
N GLU A 388 10.81 17.99 -14.52
CA GLU A 388 10.05 18.01 -13.27
C GLU A 388 10.55 19.12 -12.35
N TYR A 389 11.86 19.22 -12.11
CA TYR A 389 12.42 20.25 -11.24
C TYR A 389 12.10 21.66 -11.77
N ASN A 390 12.37 21.90 -13.05
CA ASN A 390 12.12 23.21 -13.66
C ASN A 390 10.62 23.54 -13.74
N LYS A 391 9.73 22.55 -13.80
CA LYS A 391 8.27 22.76 -13.67
C LYS A 391 7.91 23.33 -12.29
N PHE A 392 8.52 22.84 -11.22
CA PHE A 392 8.31 23.37 -9.86
C PHE A 392 8.95 24.75 -9.68
N ALA A 393 10.21 24.91 -10.11
CA ALA A 393 10.96 26.16 -9.97
C ALA A 393 10.28 27.33 -10.70
N ARG A 394 9.78 27.11 -11.92
CA ARG A 394 9.06 28.15 -12.69
C ARG A 394 7.78 28.63 -12.04
N ARG A 395 7.19 27.83 -11.15
CA ARG A 395 5.98 28.16 -10.38
C ARG A 395 6.30 28.75 -9.00
N GLY A 396 7.57 29.02 -8.70
CA GLY A 396 8.01 29.54 -7.41
C GLY A 396 7.85 28.57 -6.26
N LEU A 397 7.53 27.29 -6.52
CA LEU A 397 7.22 26.32 -5.46
C LEU A 397 8.42 25.96 -4.58
N PHE A 398 9.64 26.25 -5.06
CA PHE A 398 10.88 26.08 -4.32
C PHE A 398 11.40 27.38 -3.66
N ASP A 399 10.72 28.51 -3.82
CA ASP A 399 11.14 29.78 -3.22
C ASP A 399 10.40 30.01 -1.89
N PRO A 400 11.08 29.95 -0.73
CA PRO A 400 10.46 30.19 0.57
C PRO A 400 9.95 31.63 0.79
N ALA A 401 10.35 32.59 -0.05
CA ALA A 401 9.85 33.96 -0.01
C ALA A 401 8.59 34.16 -0.87
N HIS A 402 8.30 33.21 -1.76
CA HIS A 402 7.14 33.27 -2.64
C HIS A 402 5.87 32.76 -1.94
N THR A 403 4.77 33.49 -2.07
CA THR A 403 3.43 33.03 -1.65
C THR A 403 2.71 32.37 -2.81
N ILE A 404 2.26 31.13 -2.64
CA ILE A 404 1.56 30.36 -3.68
C ILE A 404 0.31 31.12 -4.16
N GLY A 405 0.20 31.30 -5.49
CA GLY A 405 -0.89 32.02 -6.16
C GLY A 405 -0.53 33.46 -6.53
N ALA A 406 0.57 34.02 -6.01
CA ALA A 406 1.09 35.29 -6.48
C ALA A 406 1.81 35.14 -7.85
N PRO A 407 1.94 36.22 -8.65
CA PRO A 407 2.81 36.20 -9.82
C PRO A 407 4.26 35.86 -9.45
N TYR A 408 4.91 35.03 -10.26
CA TYR A 408 6.29 34.60 -10.03
C TYR A 408 7.08 34.58 -11.33
N VAL A 409 8.32 35.06 -11.28
CA VAL A 409 9.28 34.98 -12.38
C VAL A 409 10.54 34.31 -11.85
N PRO A 410 10.88 33.09 -12.32
CA PRO A 410 12.07 32.40 -11.83
C PRO A 410 13.34 33.11 -12.27
N ALA A 411 14.31 33.22 -11.37
CA ALA A 411 15.66 33.61 -11.75
C ALA A 411 16.36 32.44 -12.46
N GLU A 412 17.25 32.72 -13.40
CA GLU A 412 17.93 31.67 -14.20
C GLU A 412 18.68 30.65 -13.32
N HIS A 413 19.29 31.11 -12.22
CA HIS A 413 20.03 30.25 -11.28
C HIS A 413 19.14 29.29 -10.47
N GLN A 414 17.82 29.50 -10.46
CA GLN A 414 16.86 28.59 -9.82
C GLN A 414 16.46 27.44 -10.74
N LEU A 415 16.87 27.48 -12.01
CA LEU A 415 16.64 26.40 -12.97
C LEU A 415 17.90 25.53 -13.03
N ILE A 416 17.71 24.23 -13.24
CA ILE A 416 18.83 23.30 -13.43
C ILE A 416 19.02 22.97 -14.90
N ASP A 417 20.29 22.79 -15.27
CA ASP A 417 20.76 22.32 -16.57
C ASP A 417 21.28 20.88 -16.53
N VAL A 418 21.40 20.27 -15.36
CA VAL A 418 21.74 18.85 -15.19
C VAL A 418 20.54 17.94 -15.52
N GLU A 419 20.79 16.65 -15.73
CA GLU A 419 19.74 15.68 -16.08
C GLU A 419 18.75 15.45 -14.94
N TYR A 420 19.25 15.41 -13.70
CA TYR A 420 18.45 15.20 -12.50
C TYR A 420 19.10 15.88 -11.29
N THR A 421 18.27 16.15 -10.28
CA THR A 421 18.73 16.58 -8.94
C THR A 421 17.93 15.86 -7.85
N ASP A 422 18.52 15.70 -6.68
CA ASP A 422 17.85 15.13 -5.51
C ASP A 422 17.33 16.29 -4.64
N VAL A 423 16.03 16.33 -4.38
CA VAL A 423 15.34 17.40 -3.64
C VAL A 423 14.87 16.86 -2.30
N PRO A 424 15.08 17.59 -1.18
CA PRO A 424 14.53 17.22 0.12
C PRO A 424 13.01 17.18 0.09
N VAL A 425 12.45 16.20 0.78
CA VAL A 425 11.01 16.13 1.01
C VAL A 425 10.74 16.54 2.44
N TYR A 426 9.82 17.47 2.60
CA TYR A 426 9.43 18.03 3.88
C TYR A 426 8.12 17.43 4.36
N GLN A 427 8.04 17.24 5.67
CA GLN A 427 6.83 16.93 6.41
C GLN A 427 6.31 18.21 7.07
N TYR A 428 5.08 18.59 6.75
CA TYR A 428 4.32 19.65 7.43
C TYR A 428 3.32 19.01 8.39
N SER A 429 3.32 19.43 9.66
CA SER A 429 2.44 18.84 10.68
C SER A 429 1.83 19.92 11.57
N LEU A 430 0.50 19.87 11.71
CA LEU A 430 -0.26 20.71 12.65
C LEU A 430 -0.50 20.00 13.98
N GLN A 431 -0.76 18.69 13.90
CA GLN A 431 -0.97 17.78 15.02
C GLN A 431 -0.32 16.43 14.69
N PRO A 432 -0.03 15.60 15.70
CA PRO A 432 0.42 14.23 15.48
C PRO A 432 -0.64 13.44 14.69
N GLY A 433 -0.26 12.80 13.58
CA GLY A 433 -1.10 11.83 12.86
C GLY A 433 -1.42 12.17 11.41
N ASP A 434 -1.49 13.45 11.04
CA ASP A 434 -1.88 13.89 9.68
C ASP A 434 -0.83 14.76 8.97
N PRO A 435 0.38 14.24 8.72
CA PRO A 435 1.41 14.98 8.01
C PRO A 435 1.10 15.13 6.52
N ILE A 436 1.53 16.27 5.96
CA ILE A 436 1.67 16.49 4.52
C ILE A 436 3.13 16.30 4.11
N TYR A 437 3.37 15.46 3.10
CA TYR A 437 4.69 15.24 2.50
C TYR A 437 4.82 15.96 1.17
N THR A 438 5.78 16.89 1.04
CA THR A 438 5.99 17.61 -0.22
C THR A 438 7.40 18.19 -0.33
N VAL A 439 7.85 18.41 -1.57
CA VAL A 439 9.07 19.16 -1.88
C VAL A 439 8.85 20.68 -1.91
N ILE A 440 7.59 21.12 -1.81
CA ILE A 440 7.20 22.53 -1.92
C ILE A 440 7.56 23.26 -0.62
N VAL A 441 8.27 24.37 -0.75
CA VAL A 441 8.70 25.22 0.37
C VAL A 441 8.15 26.64 0.30
N ALA A 442 7.47 26.99 -0.80
CA ALA A 442 6.75 28.26 -0.94
C ALA A 442 5.71 28.44 0.17
N GLN A 443 5.49 29.71 0.55
CA GLN A 443 4.56 30.08 1.60
C GLN A 443 3.13 29.79 1.17
N GLN A 444 2.40 29.14 2.07
CA GLN A 444 0.98 28.91 1.90
C GLN A 444 0.21 30.14 2.40
N PRO A 445 -0.77 30.65 1.64
CA PRO A 445 -1.64 31.73 2.11
C PRO A 445 -2.19 31.48 3.52
N GLU A 446 -2.33 32.53 4.33
CA GLU A 446 -2.68 32.44 5.76
C GLU A 446 -3.99 31.70 6.05
N ASN A 447 -4.93 31.71 5.11
CA ASN A 447 -6.21 31.04 5.23
C ASN A 447 -6.16 29.53 4.93
N TRP A 448 -5.01 28.99 4.53
CA TRP A 448 -4.84 27.55 4.28
C TRP A 448 -4.59 26.80 5.58
N ARG A 449 -5.12 25.58 5.70
CA ARG A 449 -5.01 24.75 6.92
C ARG A 449 -3.59 24.59 7.43
N TYR A 450 -2.62 24.39 6.54
CA TYR A 450 -1.22 24.12 6.87
C TYR A 450 -0.33 25.37 6.81
N SER A 451 -0.91 26.57 6.74
CA SER A 451 -0.14 27.81 6.84
C SER A 451 0.50 27.93 8.23
N GLY A 452 1.80 28.21 8.27
CA GLY A 452 2.59 28.23 9.50
C GLY A 452 2.83 26.87 10.16
N ALA A 453 2.49 25.74 9.51
CA ALA A 453 2.77 24.42 10.06
C ALA A 453 4.29 24.18 10.20
N LYS A 454 4.69 23.47 11.27
CA LYS A 454 6.10 23.11 11.47
C LYS A 454 6.59 22.26 10.29
N ARG A 455 7.70 22.68 9.70
CA ARG A 455 8.36 22.01 8.58
C ARG A 455 9.60 21.28 9.08
N VAL A 456 9.69 19.98 8.82
CA VAL A 456 10.90 19.17 9.08
C VAL A 456 11.21 18.32 7.86
N VAL A 457 12.48 17.94 7.65
CA VAL A 457 12.78 16.91 6.64
C VAL A 457 12.10 15.62 7.06
N ALA A 458 11.37 15.01 6.12
CA ALA A 458 10.61 13.80 6.39
C ALA A 458 11.55 12.61 6.63
N LYS A 459 11.14 11.70 7.52
CA LYS A 459 11.84 10.43 7.72
C LYS A 459 11.66 9.54 6.51
N ASP A 460 12.70 8.77 6.17
CA ASP A 460 12.66 7.87 5.02
C ASP A 460 12.13 6.48 5.36
N VAL A 461 11.02 6.09 4.72
CA VAL A 461 10.38 4.78 4.83
C VAL A 461 11.34 3.62 4.51
N ARG A 462 12.36 3.84 3.68
CA ARG A 462 13.36 2.81 3.32
C ARG A 462 14.22 2.43 4.52
N GLU A 463 14.26 3.27 5.55
CA GLU A 463 15.02 3.08 6.79
C GLU A 463 14.13 2.60 7.96
N ASP A 464 12.80 2.71 7.81
CA ASP A 464 11.80 2.46 8.84
C ASP A 464 11.60 0.97 9.17
N GLY A 465 12.12 0.06 8.35
CA GLY A 465 12.04 -1.37 8.60
C GLY A 465 10.60 -1.87 8.67
N PHE A 466 10.07 -2.08 9.87
CA PHE A 466 8.74 -2.68 10.11
C PHE A 466 7.61 -1.67 10.32
N SER A 467 7.90 -0.39 10.56
CA SER A 467 6.87 0.55 11.04
C SER A 467 5.83 0.98 10.00
N THR A 468 6.04 0.67 8.71
CA THR A 468 5.21 1.21 7.62
C THR A 468 4.94 0.18 6.52
N THR A 469 3.68 -0.05 6.17
CA THR A 469 3.30 -1.00 5.12
C THR A 469 2.85 -0.25 3.87
N ILE A 470 3.78 -0.13 2.93
CA ILE A 470 3.62 0.68 1.72
C ILE A 470 4.04 -0.17 0.52
N GLY A 471 3.07 -0.53 -0.32
CA GLY A 471 3.27 -1.34 -1.51
C GLY A 471 3.00 -2.84 -1.32
N PRO A 472 2.93 -3.59 -2.44
CA PRO A 472 2.36 -4.94 -2.47
C PRO A 472 3.17 -6.01 -1.74
N ALA A 473 4.46 -5.79 -1.46
CA ALA A 473 5.33 -6.76 -0.78
C ALA A 473 5.60 -6.42 0.69
N SER A 474 5.01 -5.33 1.19
CA SER A 474 5.47 -4.68 2.43
C SER A 474 4.47 -4.83 3.58
N PHE A 475 3.49 -5.72 3.46
CA PHE A 475 2.50 -6.02 4.49
C PHE A 475 3.09 -6.85 5.64
N HIS A 476 2.48 -6.75 6.82
CA HIS A 476 2.95 -7.40 8.05
C HIS A 476 3.32 -8.88 7.85
N MET A 477 2.41 -9.66 7.23
CA MET A 477 2.60 -11.09 6.94
C MET A 477 3.92 -11.39 6.20
N PHE A 478 4.26 -10.60 5.18
CA PHE A 478 5.51 -10.79 4.44
C PHE A 478 6.70 -10.29 5.22
N LYS A 479 6.56 -9.15 5.92
CA LYS A 479 7.65 -8.58 6.71
C LYS A 479 8.08 -9.53 7.83
N GLN A 480 7.17 -10.29 8.44
CA GLN A 480 7.54 -11.36 9.38
C GLN A 480 8.49 -12.40 8.78
N ASN A 481 8.47 -12.59 7.45
CA ASN A 481 9.35 -13.46 6.69
C ASN A 481 10.57 -12.75 6.10
N GLN A 482 10.83 -11.50 6.51
CA GLN A 482 12.06 -10.78 6.17
C GLN A 482 13.22 -11.34 6.99
N HIS A 483 14.36 -11.60 6.35
CA HIS A 483 15.59 -11.97 7.03
C HIS A 483 16.04 -10.89 8.01
N ASP A 484 16.54 -11.30 9.17
CA ASP A 484 17.13 -10.37 10.11
C ASP A 484 18.43 -9.77 9.56
N TRP A 485 18.42 -8.45 9.32
CA TRP A 485 19.61 -7.75 8.85
C TRP A 485 20.76 -7.74 9.85
N LYS A 486 20.48 -8.00 11.14
CA LYS A 486 21.52 -8.18 12.17
C LYS A 486 22.20 -9.56 12.09
N ALA A 487 21.58 -10.55 11.43
CA ALA A 487 22.17 -11.86 11.25
C ALA A 487 23.39 -11.77 10.32
N LYS A 488 24.55 -12.22 10.81
CA LYS A 488 25.81 -12.20 10.05
C LYS A 488 25.84 -13.36 9.04
N GLY A 489 25.43 -13.09 7.80
CA GLY A 489 25.55 -14.04 6.68
C GLY A 489 26.89 -13.97 5.93
N LYS A 490 27.32 -15.08 5.32
CA LYS A 490 28.46 -15.09 4.38
C LYS A 490 28.07 -14.25 3.15
N PRO A 491 28.85 -13.22 2.73
CA PRO A 491 28.49 -12.35 1.63
C PRO A 491 28.25 -13.13 0.32
N GLY A 492 27.26 -12.70 -0.45
CA GLY A 492 26.90 -13.31 -1.72
C GLY A 492 28.06 -13.36 -2.73
N ARG A 493 27.90 -14.19 -3.77
CA ARG A 493 28.90 -14.33 -4.83
C ARG A 493 29.09 -12.97 -5.53
N LYS A 494 30.31 -12.43 -5.46
CA LYS A 494 30.71 -11.22 -6.19
C LYS A 494 30.35 -11.36 -7.68
N ALA A 495 29.67 -10.36 -8.24
CA ALA A 495 29.28 -10.33 -9.64
C ALA A 495 30.50 -10.53 -10.55
N ILE A 496 30.32 -11.20 -11.69
CA ILE A 496 31.41 -11.39 -12.65
C ILE A 496 31.46 -10.17 -13.56
N VAL A 497 32.62 -9.52 -13.66
CA VAL A 497 32.86 -8.43 -14.60
C VAL A 497 33.21 -9.04 -15.95
N ARG A 498 32.32 -8.92 -16.93
CA ARG A 498 32.57 -9.31 -18.31
C ARG A 498 33.36 -8.20 -18.99
N THR A 499 34.66 -8.40 -19.17
CA THR A 499 35.57 -7.41 -19.80
C THR A 499 35.77 -7.65 -21.30
N GLY A 500 35.20 -8.73 -21.86
CA GLY A 500 35.42 -9.13 -23.26
C GLY A 500 36.83 -9.67 -23.56
N LYS A 501 37.75 -9.66 -22.58
CA LYS A 501 39.13 -10.13 -22.76
C LYS A 501 39.26 -11.63 -22.44
N PRO A 502 40.10 -12.39 -23.17
CA PRO A 502 40.41 -13.78 -22.83
C PRO A 502 40.99 -13.89 -21.42
N GLY A 503 40.52 -14.86 -20.63
CA GLY A 503 41.01 -15.13 -19.26
C GLY A 503 39.92 -15.25 -18.21
N ARG A 504 40.31 -15.54 -16.96
CA ARG A 504 39.38 -15.69 -15.82
C ARG A 504 38.72 -14.34 -15.51
N PRO A 505 37.39 -14.19 -15.67
CA PRO A 505 36.72 -12.92 -15.45
C PRO A 505 36.94 -12.39 -14.02
N ALA A 506 37.31 -11.12 -13.91
CA ALA A 506 37.45 -10.46 -12.61
C ALA A 506 36.10 -10.49 -11.88
N ARG A 507 36.12 -10.73 -10.56
CA ARG A 507 34.92 -10.59 -9.74
C ARG A 507 34.83 -9.15 -9.23
N ALA A 508 33.67 -8.53 -9.37
CA ALA A 508 33.40 -7.17 -8.93
C ALA A 508 33.76 -7.03 -7.45
N THR A 509 34.58 -6.04 -7.13
CA THR A 509 34.78 -5.63 -5.74
C THR A 509 33.43 -5.14 -5.24
N PRO A 510 32.90 -5.67 -4.12
CA PRO A 510 31.59 -5.28 -3.65
C PRO A 510 31.61 -3.78 -3.37
N LYS A 511 30.66 -3.07 -3.98
CA LYS A 511 30.46 -1.61 -3.86
C LYS A 511 29.98 -1.20 -2.45
N ILE A 512 30.45 -1.87 -1.39
CA ILE A 512 30.14 -1.53 0.00
C ILE A 512 30.51 -0.08 0.28
N GLY A 513 31.60 0.42 -0.30
CA GLY A 513 31.97 1.83 -0.23
C GLY A 513 30.95 2.78 -0.88
N HIS A 514 30.36 2.43 -2.02
CA HIS A 514 29.31 3.24 -2.65
C HIS A 514 27.97 3.13 -1.92
N LEU A 515 27.60 1.94 -1.42
CA LEU A 515 26.40 1.77 -0.60
C LEU A 515 26.51 2.55 0.71
N ARG A 516 27.67 2.49 1.38
CA ARG A 516 27.95 3.32 2.56
C ARG A 516 28.00 4.79 2.21
N LYS A 517 28.63 5.20 1.10
CA LYS A 517 28.61 6.60 0.65
C LYS A 517 27.20 7.10 0.33
N ARG A 518 26.32 6.25 -0.19
CA ARG A 518 24.93 6.61 -0.48
C ARG A 518 24.11 6.76 0.80
N ILE A 519 24.21 5.79 1.73
CA ILE A 519 23.57 5.91 3.05
C ILE A 519 24.11 7.13 3.81
N LEU A 520 25.43 7.38 3.75
CA LEU A 520 26.05 8.54 4.37
C LEU A 520 25.72 9.84 3.63
N SER A 521 25.53 9.84 2.31
CA SER A 521 25.09 11.04 1.58
C SER A 521 23.64 11.37 1.87
N ASP A 522 22.77 10.36 1.95
CA ASP A 522 21.35 10.53 2.26
C ASP A 522 21.19 11.05 3.70
N LYS A 523 22.00 10.51 4.64
CA LYS A 523 22.09 11.01 6.02
C LYS A 523 22.70 12.41 6.12
N ALA A 524 23.79 12.67 5.38
CA ALA A 524 24.43 13.99 5.36
C ALA A 524 23.56 15.06 4.70
N LEU A 525 22.73 14.69 3.70
CA LEU A 525 21.75 15.60 3.09
C LEU A 525 20.63 15.94 4.08
N SER A 526 20.14 14.95 4.85
CA SER A 526 19.20 15.20 5.95
C SER A 526 19.82 16.12 6.98
N GLU A 527 21.03 15.81 7.47
CA GLU A 527 21.72 16.59 8.50
C GLU A 527 22.10 18.01 8.01
N SER A 528 22.51 18.18 6.75
CA SER A 528 22.83 19.50 6.18
C SER A 528 21.57 20.33 5.95
N THR A 529 20.47 19.70 5.54
CA THR A 529 19.18 20.38 5.34
C THR A 529 18.58 20.76 6.69
N ASP A 530 18.60 19.88 7.68
CA ASP A 530 18.15 20.18 9.05
C ASP A 530 19.00 21.32 9.66
N SER A 531 20.31 21.30 9.44
CA SER A 531 21.22 22.39 9.87
C SER A 531 20.93 23.70 9.12
N ALA A 532 20.65 23.67 7.83
CA ALA A 532 20.30 24.86 7.04
C ALA A 532 18.92 25.42 7.42
N THR A 533 17.95 24.55 7.72
CA THR A 533 16.60 24.95 8.16
C THR A 533 16.67 25.55 9.56
N ALA A 534 17.41 24.93 10.47
CA ALA A 534 17.70 25.47 11.80
C ALA A 534 18.52 26.77 11.74
N SER A 535 19.41 26.92 10.75
CA SER A 535 20.14 28.17 10.52
C SER A 535 19.24 29.27 9.96
N MET A 536 18.28 28.96 9.08
CA MET A 536 17.32 29.97 8.59
C MET A 536 16.31 30.39 9.67
N GLU A 537 15.94 29.48 10.59
CA GLU A 537 15.12 29.81 11.77
C GLU A 537 15.96 30.50 12.88
N GLY A 538 17.26 30.23 12.93
CA GLY A 538 18.21 30.74 13.94
C GLY A 538 18.98 32.01 13.55
N VAL A 539 18.86 32.53 12.32
CA VAL A 539 19.48 33.81 11.91
C VAL A 539 18.80 35.05 12.56
N ALA A 540 17.85 34.83 13.47
CA ALA A 540 17.43 35.86 14.43
C ALA A 540 18.37 35.99 15.66
N GLU A 541 19.23 35.02 16.00
CA GLU A 541 20.08 35.11 17.20
C GLU A 541 21.48 34.50 16.98
N GLU A 542 22.46 35.42 16.95
CA GLU A 542 23.87 35.28 17.31
C GLU A 542 24.83 34.36 16.53
N GLN A 543 25.79 35.05 15.89
CA GLN A 543 27.11 34.55 15.50
C GLN A 543 28.04 34.45 16.72
N GLN A 544 28.78 33.34 16.88
CA GLN A 544 30.21 33.39 17.25
C GLN A 544 30.97 32.07 17.04
N HIS A 545 32.23 32.24 16.65
CA HIS A 545 33.27 31.29 16.26
C HIS A 545 33.55 30.11 17.21
N THR A 546 34.06 28.99 16.66
CA THR A 546 35.44 28.47 16.91
C THR A 546 35.76 27.28 15.98
N THR A 547 36.93 27.32 15.33
CA THR A 547 37.55 26.26 14.51
C THR A 547 38.52 25.40 15.34
N GLN A 548 38.49 24.07 15.17
CA GLN A 548 39.62 23.20 15.54
C GLN A 548 39.83 22.07 14.52
N ASP A 549 41.11 21.92 14.12
CA ASP A 549 41.67 20.91 13.23
C ASP A 549 41.84 19.55 13.91
N VAL A 550 41.64 18.45 13.18
CA VAL A 550 42.06 17.09 13.59
C VAL A 550 42.67 16.33 12.41
N GLU A 551 43.92 15.92 12.58
CA GLU A 551 44.71 15.07 11.67
C GLU A 551 44.23 13.60 11.61
N PRO A 552 44.50 12.87 10.50
CA PRO A 552 44.09 11.48 10.33
C PRO A 552 45.18 10.46 10.73
N PRO A 553 44.86 9.33 11.39
CA PRO A 553 45.83 8.27 11.62
C PRO A 553 45.89 7.23 10.48
N SER A 554 47.00 6.51 10.53
CA SER A 554 47.71 5.85 9.44
C SER A 554 47.38 4.35 9.23
N LYS A 555 47.89 3.82 8.11
CA LYS A 555 47.68 2.47 7.56
C LYS A 555 48.51 1.38 8.24
N ARG A 556 47.93 0.18 8.38
CA ARG A 556 48.44 -1.23 8.15
C ARG A 556 47.68 -2.17 9.11
N ARG A 557 47.53 -3.48 8.92
CA ARG A 557 48.34 -4.52 8.27
C ARG A 557 47.43 -5.72 7.93
N ARG A 558 47.73 -6.44 6.86
CA ARG A 558 46.96 -7.60 6.38
C ARG A 558 47.63 -8.89 6.86
N THR A 559 46.92 -9.74 7.58
CA THR A 559 47.35 -11.10 7.91
C THR A 559 46.58 -12.11 7.05
N ALA A 560 47.31 -13.06 6.47
CA ALA A 560 46.78 -14.19 5.73
C ALA A 560 46.38 -15.30 6.71
N ARG A 561 45.28 -16.01 6.43
CA ARG A 561 45.01 -17.29 7.06
C ARG A 561 44.39 -18.27 6.07
N THR A 562 44.82 -19.50 6.26
CA THR A 562 44.73 -20.71 5.46
C THR A 562 43.34 -21.33 5.42
N SER A 563 43.12 -22.11 4.37
CA SER A 563 41.90 -22.84 4.02
C SER A 563 41.67 -24.07 4.90
N GLY A 564 40.45 -24.19 5.43
CA GLY A 564 39.85 -25.44 5.90
C GLY A 564 38.54 -25.70 5.15
N VAL A 565 38.36 -26.93 4.68
CA VAL A 565 37.17 -27.42 3.98
C VAL A 565 36.13 -27.82 5.03
N LEU A 566 35.04 -27.07 5.16
CA LEU A 566 33.85 -27.46 5.91
C LEU A 566 32.57 -26.86 5.28
N SER A 567 31.49 -27.62 5.48
CA SER A 567 30.08 -27.37 5.17
C SER A 567 29.64 -25.89 5.08
N THR A 568 28.76 -25.57 4.14
CA THR A 568 28.43 -24.16 3.81
C THR A 568 27.23 -23.61 4.59
N ASP A 569 27.47 -22.84 5.65
CA ASP A 569 26.47 -21.96 6.32
C ASP A 569 26.11 -20.71 5.50
N ARG A 570 25.82 -20.86 4.21
CA ARG A 570 25.52 -19.71 3.33
C ARG A 570 24.07 -19.24 3.48
N VAL A 571 23.90 -18.06 4.05
CA VAL A 571 22.69 -17.23 3.96
C VAL A 571 22.87 -16.26 2.79
N THR A 572 22.20 -16.51 1.67
CA THR A 572 22.21 -15.62 0.50
C THR A 572 20.77 -15.30 0.11
N ARG A 573 20.51 -14.07 -0.37
CA ARG A 573 19.23 -13.62 -1.00
C ARG A 573 18.75 -14.45 -2.21
N SER A 574 19.43 -15.54 -2.52
CA SER A 574 19.09 -16.49 -3.57
C SER A 574 19.53 -17.89 -3.12
N ARG A 575 18.66 -18.63 -2.44
CA ARG A 575 18.72 -20.10 -2.47
C ARG A 575 17.82 -20.55 -3.61
N SER A 576 18.43 -21.08 -4.67
CA SER A 576 17.72 -21.71 -5.77
C SER A 576 18.51 -22.93 -6.25
N LYS A 577 17.77 -24.00 -6.57
CA LYS A 577 18.12 -25.39 -6.94
C LYS A 577 17.96 -26.36 -5.75
N LEU A 578 17.20 -27.45 -5.83
CA LEU A 578 16.74 -28.26 -6.96
C LEU A 578 15.56 -29.13 -6.46
N HIS A 579 14.39 -29.05 -7.08
CA HIS A 579 13.33 -30.08 -7.21
C HIS A 579 12.00 -29.41 -7.56
N LEU A 580 11.78 -29.20 -8.85
CA LEU A 580 10.45 -29.20 -9.47
C LEU A 580 10.61 -30.01 -10.76
N PHE A 581 9.65 -30.91 -11.00
CA PHE A 581 9.50 -31.86 -12.12
C PHE A 581 10.28 -33.18 -12.06
N VAL A 582 9.73 -34.14 -11.30
CA VAL A 582 9.38 -35.47 -11.84
C VAL A 582 8.06 -35.87 -11.16
N GLY A 583 6.95 -35.74 -11.87
CA GLY A 583 5.70 -36.43 -11.53
C GLY A 583 5.63 -37.66 -12.41
N SER A 584 5.98 -38.81 -11.85
CA SER A 584 5.74 -40.12 -12.44
C SER A 584 4.26 -40.45 -12.34
N SER A 585 3.69 -40.79 -13.49
CA SER A 585 2.44 -41.51 -13.66
C SER A 585 2.41 -42.81 -12.86
N ALA A 586 1.38 -42.96 -12.02
CA ALA A 586 0.62 -44.19 -11.78
C ALA A 586 -0.68 -43.79 -11.09
#